data_AF-T0RNQ6-F1
#
_entry.id   AF-T0RNQ6-F1
#
_cell.length_a   1.000
_cell.length_b   1.000
_cell.length_c   1.000
_cell.angle_alpha   90.00
_cell.angle_beta   90.00
_cell.angle_gamma   90.00
#
_symmetry.space_group_name_H-M   'P 1'
#
loop_
_entity.id
_entity.type
_entity.pdbx_description
1 polymer ?
#
loop_
_entity_poly.entity_id
_entity_poly.type
_entity_poly.pdbx_seq_one_letter_code
_entity_poly.pdbx_strand_id
1 'polypeptide(L)'
;MSQQLDYGDKSPLRLVKNAFGPSTKEVRAHELTQNWPWPSVSPHGPGSVAPSVIHVPKKEIDEFLSKVVKRYIRTIQKFGLSFFKESLFKRDYKKTSDEEFVHIFTQSVYAKFFCEKLDQKDRDTFFAFLNDRDTFYKVDMSHLANMETIEGIDLYPSTSLFKWEEGKIQLVAINMNNQVYTTRHRQWDIVKLLVLQGAAVRLLICEHPRAHFPIDSFVGVSQCLLNRESLLYRLLSPHFYMQLPLNFAVLYISKSVAHNNQNEIYTPFPCTKKGFLSSLKTSFSGIEGNSAYPAYRFRLTPDEIYGPYGDFLSLYWEVIFSFVCDLFKDISQAQRSEADVRAWAKELHFLIPGFPGPDEIIKGDTLERVVTSFIHNVTVEHSSDHYNYSSFARDQLPLRVRKALDDHHWSFEGSLSGEDYARHELATKMYFQTSTLISLTQVKYDFEASKQMKVSHFHHNLRELDRGLTPQLRFIPLAHIASSIQF
;
A
#
# COMPACT_ATOMS: atom_id res chain seq x y z
N MET A 1 -41.55 35.74 16.04
CA MET A 1 -41.06 34.93 14.91
C MET A 1 -39.80 34.20 15.37
N SER A 2 -39.97 33.03 15.98
CA SER A 2 -38.89 32.12 16.35
C SER A 2 -38.94 30.90 15.44
N GLN A 3 -37.95 30.71 14.58
CA GLN A 3 -37.79 29.46 13.85
C GLN A 3 -37.17 28.43 14.79
N GLN A 4 -37.99 27.47 15.23
CA GLN A 4 -37.53 26.24 15.85
C GLN A 4 -36.78 25.43 14.81
N LEU A 5 -35.49 25.18 15.08
CA LEU A 5 -34.73 24.14 14.40
C LEU A 5 -35.29 22.78 14.86
N ASP A 6 -35.97 22.10 13.94
CA ASP A 6 -36.43 20.73 14.11
C ASP A 6 -35.22 19.80 14.24
N TYR A 7 -34.86 19.45 15.48
CA TYR A 7 -33.92 18.38 15.79
C TYR A 7 -34.65 17.04 15.66
N GLY A 8 -34.89 16.66 14.41
CA GLY A 8 -35.45 15.37 14.04
C GLY A 8 -34.63 14.21 14.63
N ASP A 9 -35.35 13.32 15.31
CA ASP A 9 -34.97 12.09 15.99
C ASP A 9 -33.73 11.35 15.41
N LYS A 10 -32.56 11.63 15.99
CA LYS A 10 -31.24 11.04 15.65
C LYS A 10 -30.99 9.75 16.43
N SER A 11 -31.76 8.71 16.15
CA SER A 11 -31.41 7.36 16.63
C SER A 11 -30.04 6.93 16.06
N PRO A 12 -29.06 6.50 16.89
CA PRO A 12 -27.77 5.98 16.43
C PRO A 12 -27.91 4.83 15.43
N LEU A 13 -28.99 4.05 15.53
CA LEU A 13 -29.32 2.97 14.60
C LEU A 13 -29.69 3.48 13.21
N ARG A 14 -30.30 4.66 13.08
CA ARG A 14 -30.67 5.27 11.78
C ARG A 14 -29.47 5.90 11.08
N LEU A 15 -28.53 6.46 11.85
CA LEU A 15 -27.21 6.89 11.35
C LEU A 15 -26.40 5.71 10.81
N VAL A 16 -26.36 4.58 11.53
CA VAL A 16 -25.67 3.35 11.07
C VAL A 16 -26.36 2.74 9.84
N LYS A 17 -27.70 2.78 9.76
CA LYS A 17 -28.46 2.23 8.63
C LYS A 17 -28.37 3.09 7.37
N ASN A 18 -28.31 4.42 7.50
CA ASN A 18 -28.13 5.34 6.36
C ASN A 18 -26.67 5.58 5.97
N ALA A 19 -25.71 5.32 6.86
CA ALA A 19 -24.28 5.38 6.54
C ALA A 19 -23.82 4.17 5.69
N PHE A 20 -24.47 3.01 5.81
CA PHE A 20 -24.01 1.73 5.23
C PHE A 20 -25.07 0.85 4.58
N GLY A 21 -26.34 1.27 4.49
CA GLY A 21 -27.19 0.74 3.43
C GLY A 21 -26.58 1.22 2.12
N PRO A 22 -26.01 0.37 1.26
CA PRO A 22 -25.52 0.82 -0.04
C PRO A 22 -26.69 1.55 -0.70
N SER A 23 -26.48 2.79 -1.12
CA SER A 23 -27.59 3.50 -1.75
C SER A 23 -28.00 2.70 -2.98
N THR A 24 -29.29 2.64 -3.27
CA THR A 24 -29.79 1.96 -4.47
C THR A 24 -29.22 2.54 -5.78
N LYS A 25 -28.54 3.71 -5.72
CA LYS A 25 -27.72 4.26 -6.80
C LYS A 25 -26.29 3.71 -6.86
N GLU A 26 -25.67 3.35 -5.73
CA GLU A 26 -24.34 2.73 -5.68
C GLU A 26 -24.39 1.26 -6.12
N VAL A 27 -25.50 0.58 -5.85
CA VAL A 27 -25.79 -0.75 -6.41
C VAL A 27 -26.10 -0.67 -7.92
N ARG A 28 -26.46 0.49 -8.49
CA ARG A 28 -26.64 0.63 -9.95
C ARG A 28 -25.33 0.72 -10.74
N ALA A 29 -24.18 0.92 -10.10
CA ALA A 29 -22.89 0.66 -10.77
C ALA A 29 -22.78 -0.82 -11.20
N HIS A 30 -23.52 -1.70 -10.53
CA HIS A 30 -23.64 -3.13 -10.83
C HIS A 30 -24.49 -3.44 -12.08
N GLU A 31 -25.28 -2.49 -12.59
CA GLU A 31 -26.10 -2.66 -13.81
C GLU A 31 -25.27 -2.45 -15.11
N LEU A 32 -24.01 -2.02 -14.99
CA LEU A 32 -23.08 -1.82 -16.12
C LEU A 32 -22.16 -3.03 -16.39
N THR A 33 -22.26 -4.15 -15.66
CA THR A 33 -21.25 -5.23 -15.73
C THR A 33 -21.65 -6.38 -16.66
N GLN A 34 -21.04 -6.43 -17.86
CA GLN A 34 -20.92 -7.69 -18.59
C GLN A 34 -19.91 -8.59 -17.86
N ASN A 35 -20.15 -9.91 -17.86
CA ASN A 35 -19.56 -10.92 -16.95
C ASN A 35 -18.04 -11.17 -17.06
N TRP A 36 -17.26 -10.28 -17.66
CA TRP A 36 -15.84 -10.49 -17.88
C TRP A 36 -15.00 -9.42 -17.18
N PRO A 37 -14.06 -9.81 -16.29
CA PRO A 37 -13.18 -8.90 -15.56
C PRO A 37 -12.07 -8.31 -16.46
N TRP A 38 -12.42 -7.86 -17.65
CA TRP A 38 -11.46 -7.29 -18.59
C TRP A 38 -11.00 -5.90 -18.12
N PRO A 39 -9.69 -5.60 -18.11
CA PRO A 39 -9.20 -4.28 -17.75
C PRO A 39 -9.64 -3.22 -18.75
N SER A 40 -9.91 -2.04 -18.24
CA SER A 40 -10.33 -0.87 -19.01
C SER A 40 -9.47 0.33 -18.63
N VAL A 41 -9.43 1.33 -19.52
CA VAL A 41 -8.78 2.60 -19.23
C VAL A 41 -9.41 3.18 -17.95
N SER A 42 -8.57 3.57 -16.99
CA SER A 42 -9.07 4.10 -15.73
C SER A 42 -9.81 5.43 -15.92
N PRO A 43 -11.06 5.57 -15.42
CA PRO A 43 -11.81 6.82 -15.49
C PRO A 43 -11.17 7.97 -14.70
N HIS A 44 -10.30 7.66 -13.74
CA HIS A 44 -9.66 8.66 -12.88
C HIS A 44 -8.45 9.35 -13.53
N GLY A 45 -7.97 8.86 -14.68
CA GLY A 45 -6.86 9.48 -15.39
C GLY A 45 -6.34 8.63 -16.54
N PRO A 46 -7.00 8.62 -17.70
CA PRO A 46 -6.59 7.86 -18.88
C PRO A 46 -5.09 8.02 -19.20
N GLY A 47 -4.35 6.91 -19.21
CA GLY A 47 -2.90 6.90 -19.50
C GLY A 47 -1.99 7.43 -18.39
N SER A 48 -2.54 7.92 -17.28
CA SER A 48 -1.76 8.49 -16.15
C SER A 48 -1.89 7.72 -14.84
N VAL A 49 -2.79 6.73 -14.81
CA VAL A 49 -2.91 5.71 -13.76
C VAL A 49 -3.08 4.34 -14.41
N ALA A 50 -2.84 3.28 -13.64
CA ALA A 50 -2.99 1.91 -14.11
C ALA A 50 -4.41 1.62 -14.65
N PRO A 51 -4.55 0.81 -15.71
CA PRO A 51 -5.86 0.31 -16.13
C PRO A 51 -6.58 -0.41 -14.98
N SER A 52 -7.90 -0.29 -14.95
CA SER A 52 -8.73 -0.82 -13.85
C SER A 52 -9.75 -1.82 -14.37
N VAL A 53 -10.08 -2.82 -13.56
CA VAL A 53 -11.19 -3.74 -13.83
C VAL A 53 -12.47 -3.18 -13.22
N ILE A 54 -13.33 -2.59 -14.05
CA ILE A 54 -14.59 -1.98 -13.61
C ILE A 54 -15.71 -3.05 -13.54
N HIS A 55 -15.63 -4.07 -14.39
CA HIS A 55 -16.62 -5.14 -14.48
C HIS A 55 -16.24 -6.33 -13.60
N VAL A 56 -16.36 -6.16 -12.27
CA VAL A 56 -16.06 -7.22 -11.31
C VAL A 56 -17.16 -8.31 -11.33
N PRO A 57 -16.81 -9.61 -11.33
CA PRO A 57 -17.80 -10.67 -11.29
C PRO A 57 -18.70 -10.59 -10.05
N LYS A 58 -20.01 -10.74 -10.24
CA LYS A 58 -21.02 -10.63 -9.17
C LYS A 58 -20.70 -11.49 -7.94
N LYS A 59 -20.25 -12.74 -8.17
CA LYS A 59 -19.90 -13.66 -7.09
C LYS A 59 -18.78 -13.12 -6.18
N GLU A 60 -17.78 -12.46 -6.76
CA GLU A 60 -16.69 -11.86 -5.99
C GLU A 60 -17.17 -10.65 -5.18
N ILE A 61 -18.06 -9.84 -5.75
CA ILE A 61 -18.71 -8.72 -5.04
C ILE A 61 -19.56 -9.24 -3.86
N ASP A 62 -20.41 -10.23 -4.08
CA ASP A 62 -21.27 -10.80 -3.04
C ASP A 62 -20.43 -11.34 -1.87
N GLU A 63 -19.31 -12.01 -2.19
CA GLU A 63 -18.40 -12.52 -1.17
C GLU A 63 -17.71 -11.38 -0.41
N PHE A 64 -17.17 -10.37 -1.13
CA PHE A 64 -16.56 -9.17 -0.54
C PHE A 64 -17.51 -8.46 0.43
N LEU A 65 -18.77 -8.26 0.04
CA LEU A 65 -19.79 -7.68 0.91
C LEU A 65 -19.99 -8.52 2.19
N SER A 66 -20.08 -9.85 2.02
CA SER A 66 -20.36 -10.77 3.13
C SER A 66 -19.22 -10.90 4.14
N LYS A 67 -17.96 -10.80 3.69
CA LYS A 67 -16.76 -11.01 4.49
C LYS A 67 -16.15 -9.69 4.96
N VAL A 68 -15.84 -8.79 4.03
CA VAL A 68 -15.06 -7.58 4.26
C VAL A 68 -15.97 -6.44 4.74
N VAL A 69 -17.01 -6.09 3.99
CA VAL A 69 -17.89 -4.98 4.38
C VAL A 69 -18.65 -5.28 5.67
N LYS A 70 -19.10 -6.53 5.86
CA LYS A 70 -19.71 -6.96 7.12
C LYS A 70 -18.78 -6.79 8.33
N ARG A 71 -17.46 -7.03 8.16
CA ARG A 71 -16.45 -6.77 9.19
C ARG A 71 -16.37 -5.28 9.48
N TYR A 72 -16.27 -4.43 8.45
CA TYR A 72 -16.22 -2.96 8.62
C TYR A 72 -17.40 -2.43 9.43
N ILE A 73 -18.61 -2.87 9.10
CA ILE A 73 -19.83 -2.49 9.82
C ILE A 73 -19.74 -2.89 11.30
N ARG A 74 -19.30 -4.13 11.58
CA ARG A 74 -19.13 -4.61 12.97
C ARG A 74 -18.07 -3.82 13.73
N THR A 75 -16.96 -3.45 13.08
CA THR A 75 -15.89 -2.64 13.68
C THR A 75 -16.45 -1.27 14.10
N ILE A 76 -17.18 -0.60 13.22
CA ILE A 76 -17.81 0.69 13.53
C ILE A 76 -18.83 0.56 14.67
N GLN A 77 -19.69 -0.46 14.62
CA GLN A 77 -20.70 -0.69 15.66
C GLN A 77 -20.07 -0.96 17.03
N LYS A 78 -19.00 -1.77 17.06
CA LYS A 78 -18.32 -2.14 18.30
C LYS A 78 -17.52 -0.99 18.88
N PHE A 79 -16.87 -0.20 18.03
CA PHE A 79 -15.80 0.68 18.48
C PHE A 79 -16.00 2.17 18.19
N GLY A 80 -16.93 2.55 17.31
CA GLY A 80 -17.10 3.94 16.90
C GLY A 80 -17.27 4.86 18.11
N LEU A 81 -18.31 4.65 18.92
CA LEU A 81 -18.60 5.52 20.07
C LEU A 81 -17.57 5.41 21.22
N SER A 82 -16.98 4.23 21.45
CA SER A 82 -15.99 4.05 22.51
C SER A 82 -14.68 4.74 22.18
N PHE A 83 -14.19 4.65 20.93
CA PHE A 83 -12.95 5.31 20.54
C PHE A 83 -13.04 6.82 20.61
N PHE A 84 -14.16 7.41 20.18
CA PHE A 84 -14.33 8.85 20.34
C PHE A 84 -14.18 9.27 21.80
N LYS A 85 -14.80 8.55 22.75
CA LYS A 85 -14.68 8.87 24.18
C LYS A 85 -13.26 8.71 24.72
N GLU A 86 -12.58 7.61 24.38
CA GLU A 86 -11.20 7.35 24.82
C GLU A 86 -10.19 8.34 24.21
N SER A 87 -10.46 8.79 22.99
CA SER A 87 -9.59 9.73 22.25
C SER A 87 -9.71 11.19 22.69
N LEU A 88 -10.75 11.58 23.43
CA LEU A 88 -10.99 12.98 23.85
C LEU A 88 -9.81 13.60 24.64
N PHE A 89 -8.98 12.75 25.25
CA PHE A 89 -7.83 13.17 26.05
C PHE A 89 -6.51 13.14 25.28
N LYS A 90 -6.50 12.65 24.03
CA LYS A 90 -5.32 12.69 23.16
C LYS A 90 -5.24 14.06 22.49
N ARG A 91 -4.18 14.81 22.78
CA ARG A 91 -3.98 16.18 22.28
C ARG A 91 -2.66 16.41 21.56
N ASP A 92 -1.71 15.50 21.74
CA ASP A 92 -0.33 15.75 21.32
C ASP A 92 0.24 14.52 20.61
N TYR A 93 1.00 14.78 19.55
CA TYR A 93 1.89 13.77 18.98
C TYR A 93 3.08 13.51 19.90
N LYS A 94 3.59 12.28 19.86
CA LYS A 94 4.83 11.88 20.53
C LYS A 94 6.01 12.57 19.84
N LYS A 95 6.84 13.26 20.63
CA LYS A 95 8.16 13.71 20.16
C LYS A 95 8.99 12.49 19.77
N THR A 96 9.54 12.50 18.56
CA THR A 96 10.36 11.41 18.01
C THR A 96 11.84 11.81 18.08
N SER A 97 12.68 10.99 18.72
CA SER A 97 14.14 11.22 18.73
C SER A 97 14.76 11.02 17.35
N ASP A 98 16.02 11.43 17.15
CA ASP A 98 16.69 11.22 15.86
C ASP A 98 16.95 9.73 15.62
N GLU A 99 17.25 8.98 16.67
CA GLU A 99 17.40 7.52 16.63
C GLU A 99 16.08 6.83 16.30
N GLU A 100 14.97 7.24 16.92
CA GLU A 100 13.65 6.70 16.60
C GLU A 100 13.24 7.03 15.16
N PHE A 101 13.55 8.24 14.69
CA PHE A 101 13.27 8.67 13.31
C PHE A 101 14.06 7.82 12.31
N VAL A 102 15.36 7.67 12.51
CA VAL A 102 16.20 6.78 11.68
C VAL A 102 15.71 5.34 11.75
N HIS A 103 15.33 4.85 12.94
CA HIS A 103 14.81 3.50 13.12
C HIS A 103 13.52 3.29 12.31
N ILE A 104 12.59 4.26 12.29
CA ILE A 104 11.40 4.20 11.45
C ILE A 104 11.79 4.01 9.98
N PHE A 105 12.69 4.82 9.45
CA PHE A 105 13.06 4.69 8.03
C PHE A 105 13.89 3.44 7.72
N THR A 106 14.64 2.88 8.67
CA THR A 106 15.60 1.78 8.38
C THR A 106 15.12 0.40 8.82
N GLN A 107 14.18 0.32 9.75
CA GLN A 107 13.71 -0.92 10.39
C GLN A 107 12.20 -1.10 10.24
N SER A 108 11.64 -0.66 9.11
CA SER A 108 10.22 -0.76 8.83
C SER A 108 9.94 -0.69 7.32
N VAL A 109 8.66 -0.75 6.95
CA VAL A 109 8.18 -0.55 5.57
C VAL A 109 8.64 0.78 4.95
N TYR A 110 8.94 1.79 5.76
CA TYR A 110 9.46 3.09 5.30
C TYR A 110 10.86 3.00 4.68
N ALA A 111 11.58 1.88 4.84
CA ALA A 111 12.84 1.61 4.17
C ALA A 111 12.73 1.66 2.64
N LYS A 112 11.53 1.41 2.10
CA LYS A 112 11.22 1.58 0.66
C LYS A 112 11.51 2.99 0.13
N PHE A 113 11.62 3.99 1.01
CA PHE A 113 11.75 5.39 0.59
C PHE A 113 13.20 5.85 0.43
N PHE A 114 14.16 5.05 0.89
CA PHE A 114 15.57 5.36 0.71
C PHE A 114 15.94 5.32 -0.77
N CYS A 115 16.52 6.43 -1.23
CA CYS A 115 17.07 6.57 -2.57
C CYS A 115 18.53 6.96 -2.44
N GLU A 116 19.43 6.12 -2.94
CA GLU A 116 20.88 6.40 -2.94
C GLU A 116 21.24 7.54 -3.93
N LYS A 117 20.47 7.68 -5.01
CA LYS A 117 20.74 8.69 -6.03
C LYS A 117 20.25 10.07 -5.58
N LEU A 118 21.20 10.94 -5.24
CA LEU A 118 20.96 12.37 -5.09
C LEU A 118 20.87 13.05 -6.46
N ASP A 119 19.72 13.65 -6.75
CA ASP A 119 19.52 14.45 -7.97
C ASP A 119 20.24 15.81 -7.84
N GLN A 120 20.41 16.54 -8.95
CA GLN A 120 21.17 17.80 -8.94
C GLN A 120 20.64 18.80 -7.90
N LYS A 121 19.31 18.93 -7.80
CA LYS A 121 18.66 19.79 -6.80
C LYS A 121 19.03 19.40 -5.36
N ASP A 122 19.13 18.10 -5.07
CA ASP A 122 19.51 17.62 -3.74
C ASP A 122 20.97 17.96 -3.44
N ARG A 123 21.85 17.80 -4.44
CA ARG A 123 23.28 18.15 -4.33
C ARG A 123 23.47 19.63 -4.07
N ASP A 124 22.74 20.48 -4.77
CA ASP A 124 22.80 21.93 -4.59
C ASP A 124 22.27 22.33 -3.20
N THR A 125 21.12 21.76 -2.80
CA THR A 125 20.47 22.03 -1.51
C THR A 125 21.36 21.63 -0.33
N PHE A 126 21.99 20.46 -0.41
CA PHE A 126 22.76 19.88 0.69
C PHE A 126 24.28 20.01 0.53
N PHE A 127 24.77 20.83 -0.40
CA PHE A 127 26.18 20.95 -0.74
C PHE A 127 27.11 21.03 0.48
N ALA A 128 26.72 21.79 1.51
CA ALA A 128 27.50 21.97 2.74
C ALA A 128 27.70 20.71 3.59
N PHE A 129 26.92 19.64 3.35
CA PHE A 129 26.96 18.38 4.09
C PHE A 129 27.62 17.25 3.30
N LEU A 130 27.72 17.39 1.98
CA LEU A 130 28.22 16.35 1.09
C LEU A 130 29.74 16.33 1.04
N ASN A 131 30.29 15.12 0.93
CA ASN A 131 31.71 14.89 0.69
C ASN A 131 31.91 13.57 -0.07
N ASP A 132 33.09 13.38 -0.65
CA ASP A 132 33.38 12.22 -1.52
C ASP A 132 33.67 10.92 -0.75
N ARG A 133 33.76 10.95 0.59
CA ARG A 133 34.12 9.78 1.40
C ARG A 133 32.90 9.04 1.96
N ASP A 134 31.80 9.75 2.11
CA ASP A 134 30.58 9.24 2.73
C ASP A 134 29.54 8.83 1.69
N THR A 135 28.76 7.79 2.01
CA THR A 135 27.57 7.42 1.23
C THR A 135 26.35 8.15 1.78
N PHE A 136 25.60 8.81 0.90
CA PHE A 136 24.40 9.55 1.27
C PHE A 136 23.17 8.94 0.61
N TYR A 137 22.06 9.03 1.34
CA TYR A 137 20.75 8.65 0.86
C TYR A 137 19.76 9.79 1.09
N LYS A 138 18.72 9.85 0.27
CA LYS A 138 17.59 10.75 0.48
C LYS A 138 16.29 10.00 0.75
N VAL A 139 15.43 10.66 1.52
CA VAL A 139 14.00 10.36 1.60
C VAL A 139 13.25 11.61 1.14
N ASP A 140 12.43 11.46 0.12
CA ASP A 140 11.79 12.57 -0.61
C ASP A 140 10.27 12.52 -0.44
N MET A 141 9.65 13.68 -0.19
CA MET A 141 8.21 13.90 -0.02
C MET A 141 7.65 14.88 -1.06
N SER A 142 8.35 15.08 -2.18
CA SER A 142 7.97 16.04 -3.25
C SER A 142 6.58 15.77 -3.84
N HIS A 143 6.06 14.55 -3.76
CA HIS A 143 4.68 14.24 -4.18
C HIS A 143 3.60 15.08 -3.46
N LEU A 144 3.92 15.66 -2.29
CA LEU A 144 2.99 16.49 -1.52
C LEU A 144 2.82 17.90 -2.09
N ALA A 145 3.73 18.38 -2.95
CA ALA A 145 3.79 19.78 -3.37
C ALA A 145 2.49 20.30 -4.01
N ASN A 146 1.73 19.41 -4.68
CA ASN A 146 0.48 19.75 -5.37
C ASN A 146 -0.73 18.99 -4.78
N MET A 147 -0.62 18.52 -3.54
CA MET A 147 -1.69 17.77 -2.91
C MET A 147 -2.74 18.72 -2.33
N GLU A 148 -3.98 18.59 -2.81
CA GLU A 148 -5.12 19.33 -2.26
C GLU A 148 -5.45 18.79 -0.85
N THR A 149 -5.26 19.62 0.17
CA THR A 149 -5.53 19.28 1.58
C THR A 149 -6.95 19.59 2.01
N ILE A 150 -7.39 18.98 3.11
CA ILE A 150 -8.61 19.42 3.81
C ILE A 150 -8.31 20.67 4.65
N GLU A 151 -9.36 21.44 4.98
CA GLU A 151 -9.22 22.68 5.74
C GLU A 151 -8.51 22.47 7.09
N GLY A 152 -7.58 23.38 7.39
CA GLY A 152 -6.84 23.41 8.66
C GLY A 152 -5.80 22.30 8.82
N ILE A 153 -5.32 21.71 7.71
CA ILE A 153 -4.20 20.78 7.69
C ILE A 153 -3.30 21.10 6.51
N ASP A 154 -2.00 21.26 6.79
CA ASP A 154 -0.98 21.48 5.78
C ASP A 154 -0.16 20.20 5.54
N LEU A 155 0.41 20.11 4.34
CA LEU A 155 1.39 19.11 3.96
C LEU A 155 2.59 19.80 3.34
N TYR A 156 3.78 19.38 3.73
CA TYR A 156 5.01 20.05 3.36
C TYR A 156 5.88 19.13 2.49
N PRO A 157 6.12 19.46 1.20
CA PRO A 157 7.13 18.77 0.44
C PRO A 157 8.48 18.98 1.12
N SER A 158 9.23 17.89 1.26
CA SER A 158 10.50 17.89 1.98
C SER A 158 11.44 16.83 1.44
N THR A 159 12.74 17.05 1.65
CA THR A 159 13.78 16.05 1.38
C THR A 159 14.62 15.90 2.64
N SER A 160 14.78 14.69 3.12
CA SER A 160 15.65 14.37 4.25
C SER A 160 16.93 13.73 3.75
N LEU A 161 18.08 14.23 4.21
CA LEU A 161 19.40 13.67 3.89
C LEU A 161 19.86 12.77 5.03
N PHE A 162 20.26 11.56 4.66
CA PHE A 162 20.85 10.58 5.55
C PHE A 162 22.28 10.27 5.11
N LYS A 163 23.15 10.00 6.08
CA LYS A 163 24.52 9.56 5.87
C LYS A 163 24.70 8.15 6.42
N TRP A 164 25.39 7.31 5.67
CA TRP A 164 25.86 6.01 6.12
C TRP A 164 27.32 6.10 6.55
N GLU A 165 27.59 5.79 7.81
CA GLU A 165 28.93 5.83 8.40
C GLU A 165 29.12 4.67 9.37
N GLU A 166 30.21 3.91 9.21
CA GLU A 166 30.59 2.82 10.12
C GLU A 166 29.46 1.81 10.43
N GLY A 167 28.63 1.50 9.43
CA GLY A 167 27.53 0.55 9.59
C GLY A 167 26.26 1.16 10.21
N LYS A 168 26.19 2.48 10.36
CA LYS A 168 25.05 3.20 10.94
C LYS A 168 24.54 4.29 10.00
N ILE A 169 23.22 4.40 9.91
CA ILE A 169 22.56 5.52 9.24
C ILE A 169 22.34 6.64 10.26
N GLN A 170 22.58 7.87 9.84
CA GLN A 170 22.31 9.08 10.63
C GLN A 170 21.49 10.07 9.80
N LEU A 171 20.51 10.70 10.43
CA LEU A 171 19.81 11.84 9.86
C LEU A 171 20.72 13.08 9.95
N VAL A 172 21.03 13.70 8.80
CA VAL A 172 21.96 14.83 8.72
C VAL A 172 21.22 16.15 8.70
N ALA A 173 20.25 16.27 7.80
CA ALA A 173 19.52 17.51 7.56
C ALA A 173 18.18 17.24 6.89
N ILE A 174 17.24 18.18 7.01
CA ILE A 174 15.95 18.14 6.32
C ILE A 174 15.75 19.46 5.59
N ASN A 175 15.54 19.42 4.28
CA ASN A 175 15.07 20.56 3.50
C ASN A 175 13.54 20.58 3.49
N MET A 176 12.95 21.69 3.92
CA MET A 176 11.51 21.92 3.92
C MET A 176 11.26 23.42 3.71
N ASN A 177 10.34 23.81 2.83
CA ASN A 177 10.06 25.21 2.49
C ASN A 177 11.32 26.03 2.12
N ASN A 178 12.23 25.42 1.36
CA ASN A 178 13.51 26.02 0.94
C ASN A 178 14.45 26.41 2.09
N GLN A 179 14.24 25.85 3.28
CA GLN A 179 15.14 25.97 4.42
C GLN A 179 15.69 24.60 4.80
N VAL A 180 17.00 24.55 5.05
CA VAL A 180 17.67 23.34 5.54
C VAL A 180 17.77 23.39 7.06
N TYR A 181 17.05 22.47 7.71
CA TYR A 181 17.03 22.29 9.15
C TYR A 181 18.01 21.20 9.58
N THR A 182 18.53 21.36 10.79
CA THR A 182 19.46 20.45 11.49
C THR A 182 19.10 20.45 12.98
N THR A 183 19.71 19.57 13.78
CA THR A 183 19.55 19.51 15.25
C THR A 183 19.76 20.84 15.99
N ARG A 184 20.53 21.77 15.40
CA ARG A 184 20.76 23.14 15.92
C ARG A 184 19.54 24.07 15.83
N HIS A 185 18.53 23.72 15.03
CA HIS A 185 17.34 24.54 14.83
C HIS A 185 16.27 24.21 15.87
N ARG A 186 15.60 25.25 16.41
CA ARG A 186 14.51 25.05 17.39
C ARG A 186 13.33 24.27 16.81
N GLN A 187 13.12 24.34 15.49
CA GLN A 187 12.06 23.67 14.75
C GLN A 187 12.37 22.20 14.43
N TRP A 188 13.52 21.67 14.85
CA TRP A 188 13.96 20.33 14.45
C TRP A 188 12.92 19.23 14.71
N ASP A 189 12.25 19.28 15.88
CA ASP A 189 11.26 18.27 16.24
C ASP A 189 9.96 18.38 15.41
N ILE A 190 9.49 19.58 15.07
CA ILE A 190 8.30 19.73 14.21
C ILE A 190 8.61 19.35 12.77
N VAL A 191 9.78 19.70 12.27
CA VAL A 191 10.20 19.32 10.91
C VAL A 191 10.22 17.80 10.78
N LYS A 192 10.76 17.07 11.77
CA LYS A 192 10.66 15.61 11.81
C LYS A 192 9.21 15.11 11.84
N LEU A 193 8.34 15.69 12.66
CA LEU A 193 6.92 15.30 12.72
C LEU A 193 6.22 15.48 11.38
N LEU A 194 6.46 16.60 10.68
CA LEU A 194 5.90 16.88 9.35
C LEU A 194 6.48 15.95 8.28
N VAL A 195 7.76 15.57 8.37
CA VAL A 195 8.31 14.52 7.50
C VAL A 195 7.64 13.18 7.75
N LEU A 196 7.41 12.79 9.01
CA LEU A 196 6.68 11.54 9.34
C LEU A 196 5.23 11.58 8.86
N GLN A 197 4.58 12.75 8.87
CA GLN A 197 3.27 12.94 8.26
C GLN A 197 3.32 12.68 6.77
N GLY A 198 4.27 13.33 6.10
CA GLY A 198 4.51 13.13 4.67
C GLY A 198 4.83 11.68 4.33
N ALA A 199 5.60 10.99 5.17
CA ALA A 199 5.93 9.59 4.99
C ALA A 199 4.70 8.68 5.12
N ALA A 200 3.87 8.87 6.14
CA ALA A 200 2.64 8.10 6.32
C ALA A 200 1.67 8.30 5.14
N VAL A 201 1.55 9.53 4.65
CA VAL A 201 0.78 9.84 3.43
C VAL A 201 1.39 9.14 2.21
N ARG A 202 2.71 9.31 1.99
CA ARG A 202 3.43 8.67 0.88
C ARG A 202 3.20 7.17 0.87
N LEU A 203 3.33 6.51 2.02
CA LEU A 203 3.15 5.07 2.10
C LEU A 203 1.75 4.68 1.64
N LEU A 204 0.72 5.26 2.25
CA LEU A 204 -0.67 4.79 2.09
C LEU A 204 -1.30 5.18 0.75
N ILE A 205 -0.92 6.34 0.19
CA ILE A 205 -1.61 6.90 -0.98
C ILE A 205 -0.71 7.13 -2.19
N CYS A 206 0.60 6.83 -2.08
CA CYS A 206 1.53 6.82 -3.20
C CYS A 206 2.11 5.42 -3.41
N GLU A 207 2.92 4.92 -2.47
CA GLU A 207 3.69 3.68 -2.67
C GLU A 207 2.83 2.42 -2.62
N HIS A 208 2.03 2.26 -1.57
CA HIS A 208 1.20 1.08 -1.38
C HIS A 208 0.19 0.83 -2.53
N PRO A 209 -0.47 1.85 -3.10
CA PRO A 209 -1.24 1.71 -4.34
C PRO A 209 -0.55 1.00 -5.52
N ARG A 210 0.79 1.03 -5.60
CA ARG A 210 1.56 0.34 -6.64
C ARG A 210 1.50 -1.18 -6.51
N ALA A 211 1.23 -1.70 -5.31
CA ALA A 211 0.97 -3.12 -5.07
C ALA A 211 -0.44 -3.54 -5.52
N HIS A 212 -1.39 -2.60 -5.52
CA HIS A 212 -2.80 -2.88 -5.85
C HIS A 212 -3.11 -2.75 -7.34
N PHE A 213 -3.11 -1.50 -7.83
CA PHE A 213 -3.92 -1.17 -9.00
C PHE A 213 -3.36 -1.68 -10.33
N PRO A 214 -2.03 -1.65 -10.59
CA PRO A 214 -1.48 -2.30 -11.78
C PRO A 214 -1.77 -3.80 -11.84
N ILE A 215 -1.91 -4.45 -10.67
CA ILE A 215 -2.12 -5.89 -10.56
C ILE A 215 -3.56 -6.29 -10.95
N ASP A 216 -4.52 -5.37 -10.94
CA ASP A 216 -5.88 -5.67 -11.44
C ASP A 216 -5.87 -6.08 -12.90
N SER A 217 -4.97 -5.50 -13.70
CA SER A 217 -4.79 -5.91 -15.09
C SER A 217 -4.28 -7.35 -15.20
N PHE A 218 -3.33 -7.72 -14.33
CA PHE A 218 -2.82 -9.08 -14.23
C PHE A 218 -3.94 -10.07 -13.91
N VAL A 219 -4.72 -9.80 -12.86
CA VAL A 219 -5.81 -10.67 -12.42
C VAL A 219 -6.89 -10.77 -13.48
N GLY A 220 -7.37 -9.64 -14.00
CA GLY A 220 -8.46 -9.59 -14.97
C GLY A 220 -8.14 -10.32 -16.27
N VAL A 221 -6.98 -10.06 -16.88
CA VAL A 221 -6.55 -10.77 -18.10
C VAL A 221 -6.33 -12.26 -17.83
N SER A 222 -5.73 -12.62 -16.69
CA SER A 222 -5.52 -14.02 -16.32
C SER A 222 -6.84 -14.78 -16.17
N GLN A 223 -7.85 -14.15 -15.54
CA GLN A 223 -9.18 -14.73 -15.39
C GLN A 223 -9.93 -14.90 -16.73
N CYS A 224 -9.63 -14.06 -17.72
CA CYS A 224 -10.27 -14.09 -19.04
C CYS A 224 -9.58 -15.01 -20.04
N LEU A 225 -8.24 -15.04 -20.08
CA LEU A 225 -7.48 -15.68 -21.17
C LEU A 225 -6.86 -17.03 -20.81
N LEU A 226 -6.46 -17.23 -19.55
CA LEU A 226 -5.83 -18.49 -19.20
C LEU A 226 -6.88 -19.60 -19.07
N ASN A 227 -6.61 -20.75 -19.68
CA ASN A 227 -7.43 -21.94 -19.51
C ASN A 227 -7.47 -22.34 -18.02
N ARG A 228 -8.68 -22.51 -17.46
CA ARG A 228 -8.90 -22.86 -16.05
C ARG A 228 -8.28 -24.20 -15.63
N GLU A 229 -8.03 -25.09 -16.58
CA GLU A 229 -7.39 -26.38 -16.36
C GLU A 229 -5.85 -26.31 -16.46
N SER A 230 -5.32 -25.20 -17.00
CA SER A 230 -3.87 -25.01 -17.12
C SER A 230 -3.20 -24.93 -15.75
N LEU A 231 -1.95 -25.39 -15.67
CA LEU A 231 -1.21 -25.30 -14.40
C LEU A 231 -1.01 -23.85 -13.97
N LEU A 232 -0.74 -22.95 -14.91
CA LEU A 232 -0.55 -21.53 -14.64
C LEU A 232 -1.79 -20.91 -13.99
N TYR A 233 -2.99 -21.17 -14.54
CA TYR A 233 -4.22 -20.68 -13.92
C TYR A 233 -4.46 -21.28 -12.53
N ARG A 234 -4.29 -22.60 -12.38
CA ARG A 234 -4.48 -23.28 -11.08
C ARG A 234 -3.50 -22.82 -10.01
N LEU A 235 -2.29 -22.40 -10.42
CA LEU A 235 -1.30 -21.79 -9.55
C LEU A 235 -1.70 -20.37 -9.15
N LEU A 236 -2.10 -19.53 -10.11
CA LEU A 236 -2.37 -18.11 -9.85
C LEU A 236 -3.73 -17.86 -9.19
N SER A 237 -4.75 -18.65 -9.52
CA SER A 237 -6.15 -18.34 -9.17
C SER A 237 -6.45 -18.24 -7.66
N PRO A 238 -5.79 -18.98 -6.74
CA PRO A 238 -5.98 -18.77 -5.30
C PRO A 238 -5.45 -17.41 -4.80
N HIS A 239 -4.57 -16.78 -5.58
CA HIS A 239 -3.97 -15.47 -5.28
C HIS A 239 -4.75 -14.30 -5.88
N PHE A 240 -5.84 -14.56 -6.61
CA PHE A 240 -6.76 -13.52 -7.12
C PHE A 240 -7.85 -13.13 -6.11
N TYR A 241 -8.00 -13.93 -5.06
CA TYR A 241 -9.09 -13.83 -4.12
C TYR A 241 -9.25 -12.41 -3.54
N MET A 242 -10.48 -11.87 -3.59
CA MET A 242 -10.88 -10.55 -3.07
C MET A 242 -10.25 -9.31 -3.71
N GLN A 243 -9.23 -9.45 -4.55
CA GLN A 243 -8.50 -8.29 -5.05
C GLN A 243 -9.36 -7.35 -5.90
N LEU A 244 -10.01 -7.87 -6.95
CA LEU A 244 -10.83 -7.06 -7.87
C LEU A 244 -11.97 -6.31 -7.15
N PRO A 245 -12.84 -6.97 -6.34
CA PRO A 245 -13.90 -6.25 -5.64
C PRO A 245 -13.36 -5.25 -4.61
N LEU A 246 -12.22 -5.53 -3.98
CA LEU A 246 -11.59 -4.61 -3.03
C LEU A 246 -11.06 -3.36 -3.73
N ASN A 247 -10.26 -3.51 -4.79
CA ASN A 247 -9.70 -2.38 -5.53
C ASN A 247 -10.79 -1.55 -6.21
N PHE A 248 -11.82 -2.21 -6.73
CA PHE A 248 -13.03 -1.55 -7.21
C PHE A 248 -13.69 -0.72 -6.11
N ALA A 249 -13.87 -1.29 -4.91
CA ALA A 249 -14.45 -0.57 -3.79
C ALA A 249 -13.62 0.65 -3.39
N VAL A 250 -12.29 0.51 -3.33
CA VAL A 250 -11.38 1.59 -2.98
C VAL A 250 -11.51 2.77 -3.96
N LEU A 251 -11.51 2.50 -5.27
CA LEU A 251 -11.49 3.55 -6.30
C LEU A 251 -12.87 4.14 -6.61
N TYR A 252 -13.94 3.36 -6.54
CA TYR A 252 -15.22 3.74 -7.14
C TYR A 252 -16.37 3.91 -6.14
N ILE A 253 -16.29 3.34 -4.93
CA ILE A 253 -17.35 3.48 -3.93
C ILE A 253 -17.15 4.76 -3.12
N SER A 254 -18.21 5.57 -3.00
CA SER A 254 -18.17 6.90 -2.35
C SER A 254 -17.77 6.87 -0.86
N LYS A 255 -18.07 5.74 -0.21
CA LYS A 255 -17.75 5.45 1.21
C LYS A 255 -16.34 4.87 1.41
N SER A 256 -15.55 4.78 0.36
CA SER A 256 -14.15 4.36 0.45
C SER A 256 -13.34 5.36 1.28
N VAL A 257 -12.39 4.84 2.06
CA VAL A 257 -11.40 5.65 2.78
C VAL A 257 -10.61 6.56 1.82
N ALA A 258 -10.39 6.12 0.58
CA ALA A 258 -9.68 6.88 -0.45
C ALA A 258 -10.45 8.12 -0.96
N HIS A 259 -11.78 8.12 -0.87
CA HIS A 259 -12.58 9.31 -1.22
C HIS A 259 -12.55 10.35 -0.09
N ASN A 260 -12.09 9.95 1.10
CA ASN A 260 -11.85 10.78 2.28
C ASN A 260 -12.99 11.77 2.56
N ASN A 261 -14.24 11.31 2.48
CA ASN A 261 -15.41 12.11 2.83
C ASN A 261 -15.39 12.41 4.34
N GLN A 262 -15.27 13.69 4.72
CA GLN A 262 -15.11 14.09 6.12
C GLN A 262 -16.37 13.85 6.98
N ASN A 263 -17.51 13.58 6.36
CA ASN A 263 -18.73 13.15 7.07
C ASN A 263 -18.64 11.72 7.61
N GLU A 264 -17.67 10.93 7.14
CA GLU A 264 -17.44 9.57 7.62
C GLU A 264 -16.46 9.58 8.78
N ILE A 265 -16.76 8.89 9.87
CA ILE A 265 -15.95 8.90 11.10
C ILE A 265 -14.62 8.12 11.02
N TYR A 266 -14.35 7.46 9.89
CA TYR A 266 -13.20 6.59 9.65
C TYR A 266 -12.30 7.10 8.52
N THR A 267 -12.45 8.35 8.10
CA THR A 267 -11.64 8.97 7.04
C THR A 267 -10.52 9.79 7.67
N PRO A 268 -9.26 9.32 7.62
CA PRO A 268 -8.17 9.92 8.40
C PRO A 268 -7.23 10.78 7.54
N PHE A 269 -7.35 10.75 6.22
CA PHE A 269 -6.35 11.38 5.37
C PHE A 269 -6.39 12.91 5.50
N PRO A 270 -5.24 13.59 5.33
CA PRO A 270 -5.15 15.04 5.32
C PRO A 270 -5.56 15.67 3.98
N CYS A 271 -5.87 14.88 2.96
CA CYS A 271 -6.11 15.35 1.60
C CYS A 271 -7.55 15.16 1.13
N THR A 272 -8.01 15.95 0.17
CA THR A 272 -9.30 15.70 -0.50
C THR A 272 -9.20 14.48 -1.42
N LYS A 273 -10.34 14.03 -1.99
CA LYS A 273 -10.34 13.00 -3.05
C LYS A 273 -9.43 13.37 -4.22
N LYS A 274 -9.38 14.66 -4.60
CA LYS A 274 -8.51 15.13 -5.68
C LYS A 274 -7.04 15.01 -5.28
N GLY A 275 -6.69 15.39 -4.05
CA GLY A 275 -5.36 15.19 -3.50
C GLY A 275 -4.93 13.71 -3.50
N PHE A 276 -5.83 12.81 -3.09
CA PHE A 276 -5.59 11.36 -3.15
C PHE A 276 -5.29 10.89 -4.59
N LEU A 277 -6.15 11.25 -5.55
CA LEU A 277 -5.98 10.83 -6.94
C LEU A 277 -4.72 11.43 -7.60
N SER A 278 -4.33 12.65 -7.22
CA SER A 278 -3.08 13.27 -7.65
C SER A 278 -1.85 12.48 -7.19
N SER A 279 -1.86 12.01 -5.94
CA SER A 279 -0.81 11.13 -5.41
C SER A 279 -0.78 9.78 -6.11
N LEU A 280 -1.95 9.19 -6.37
CA LEU A 280 -2.05 7.94 -7.13
C LEU A 280 -1.48 8.10 -8.56
N LYS A 281 -1.75 9.21 -9.23
CA LYS A 281 -1.15 9.53 -10.53
C LYS A 281 0.37 9.65 -10.44
N THR A 282 0.87 10.31 -9.39
CA THR A 282 2.31 10.44 -9.13
C THR A 282 2.95 9.08 -8.92
N SER A 283 2.30 8.17 -8.19
CA SER A 283 2.85 6.84 -7.96
C SER A 283 2.94 5.99 -9.22
N PHE A 284 2.08 6.22 -10.21
CA PHE A 284 2.14 5.50 -11.48
C PHE A 284 3.06 6.16 -12.50
N SER A 285 2.94 7.48 -12.67
CA SER A 285 3.69 8.23 -13.70
C SER A 285 5.12 8.60 -13.27
N GLY A 286 5.40 8.59 -11.97
CA GLY A 286 6.65 9.12 -11.41
C GLY A 286 6.70 10.66 -11.41
N ILE A 287 7.85 11.20 -11.00
CA ILE A 287 8.16 12.63 -11.09
C ILE A 287 9.42 12.77 -11.95
N GLU A 288 9.30 13.47 -13.08
CA GLU A 288 10.43 13.70 -13.98
C GLU A 288 11.58 14.41 -13.27
N GLY A 289 12.81 13.90 -13.47
CA GLY A 289 14.01 14.44 -12.83
C GLY A 289 14.13 14.13 -11.33
N ASN A 290 13.22 13.33 -10.74
CA ASN A 290 13.30 12.91 -9.35
C ASN A 290 13.48 11.40 -9.22
N SER A 291 14.68 10.98 -8.82
CA SER A 291 15.06 9.57 -8.71
C SER A 291 14.34 8.82 -7.56
N ALA A 292 13.72 9.52 -6.61
CA ALA A 292 12.93 8.90 -5.55
C ALA A 292 11.49 8.53 -5.98
N TYR A 293 11.06 8.97 -7.18
CA TYR A 293 9.73 8.71 -7.73
C TYR A 293 9.83 8.19 -9.17
N PRO A 294 10.41 6.99 -9.40
CA PRO A 294 10.40 6.40 -10.72
C PRO A 294 8.96 6.04 -11.14
N ALA A 295 8.69 6.16 -12.44
CA ALA A 295 7.46 5.63 -13.02
C ALA A 295 7.29 4.15 -12.66
N TYR A 296 6.04 3.71 -12.52
CA TYR A 296 5.74 2.33 -12.23
C TYR A 296 6.25 1.42 -13.36
N ARG A 297 6.81 0.27 -12.96
CA ARG A 297 7.11 -0.85 -13.85
C ARG A 297 6.87 -2.16 -13.12
N PHE A 298 6.41 -3.18 -13.83
CA PHE A 298 6.37 -4.54 -13.33
C PHE A 298 7.80 -5.00 -13.04
N ARG A 299 7.98 -5.70 -11.92
CA ARG A 299 9.30 -6.14 -11.45
C ARG A 299 9.37 -7.66 -11.55
N LEU A 300 10.50 -8.18 -12.02
CA LEU A 300 10.78 -9.62 -12.10
C LEU A 300 11.45 -10.18 -10.84
N THR A 301 11.86 -9.29 -9.93
CA THR A 301 12.43 -9.56 -8.62
C THR A 301 11.96 -8.46 -7.66
N PRO A 302 12.11 -8.61 -6.34
CA PRO A 302 11.89 -7.50 -5.41
C PRO A 302 12.81 -6.32 -5.76
N ASP A 303 12.37 -5.11 -5.46
CA ASP A 303 13.26 -3.94 -5.55
C ASP A 303 14.36 -4.08 -4.49
N GLU A 304 15.54 -3.55 -4.82
CA GLU A 304 16.60 -3.38 -3.84
C GLU A 304 16.15 -2.34 -2.81
N ILE A 305 15.82 -2.81 -1.61
CA ILE A 305 15.42 -1.98 -0.48
C ILE A 305 16.49 -2.11 0.58
N TYR A 306 17.01 -0.97 1.02
CA TYR A 306 18.07 -0.94 2.00
C TYR A 306 17.58 -1.43 3.37
N GLY A 307 18.32 -2.37 3.97
CA GLY A 307 18.13 -2.82 5.36
C GLY A 307 17.23 -4.04 5.52
N PRO A 308 16.94 -4.44 6.78
CA PRO A 308 16.34 -5.74 7.10
C PRO A 308 14.97 -5.99 6.46
N TYR A 309 14.24 -4.91 6.16
CA TYR A 309 12.95 -5.02 5.48
C TYR A 309 13.09 -5.53 4.04
N GLY A 310 14.11 -5.07 3.30
CA GLY A 310 14.41 -5.59 1.96
C GLY A 310 14.91 -7.03 1.97
N ASP A 311 15.75 -7.37 2.95
CA ASP A 311 16.22 -8.75 3.17
C ASP A 311 15.05 -9.70 3.43
N PHE A 312 14.12 -9.30 4.29
CA PHE A 312 12.90 -10.06 4.58
C PHE A 312 12.08 -10.35 3.32
N LEU A 313 11.84 -9.34 2.48
CA LEU A 313 11.10 -9.52 1.23
C LEU A 313 11.85 -10.46 0.28
N SER A 314 13.16 -10.29 0.14
CA SER A 314 14.01 -11.11 -0.73
C SER A 314 14.00 -12.59 -0.33
N LEU A 315 14.14 -12.88 0.97
CA LEU A 315 14.12 -14.25 1.49
C LEU A 315 12.82 -15.00 1.17
N TYR A 316 11.67 -14.34 1.32
CA TYR A 316 10.39 -14.95 0.97
C TYR A 316 10.21 -15.09 -0.54
N TRP A 317 10.68 -14.11 -1.32
CA TRP A 317 10.66 -14.21 -2.79
C TRP A 317 11.43 -15.44 -3.26
N GLU A 318 12.60 -15.73 -2.69
CA GLU A 318 13.40 -16.92 -3.03
C GLU A 318 12.67 -18.24 -2.75
N VAL A 319 11.97 -18.34 -1.61
CA VAL A 319 11.15 -19.53 -1.29
C VAL A 319 10.03 -19.72 -2.31
N ILE A 320 9.34 -18.64 -2.69
CA ILE A 320 8.28 -18.68 -3.70
C ILE A 320 8.87 -19.00 -5.08
N PHE A 321 10.03 -18.43 -5.43
CA PHE A 321 10.72 -18.69 -6.70
C PHE A 321 11.11 -20.16 -6.85
N SER A 322 11.67 -20.74 -5.79
CA SER A 322 12.04 -22.16 -5.75
C SER A 322 10.81 -23.06 -5.95
N PHE A 323 9.70 -22.75 -5.27
CA PHE A 323 8.43 -23.48 -5.46
C PHE A 323 7.91 -23.39 -6.90
N VAL A 324 7.88 -22.18 -7.47
CA VAL A 324 7.41 -21.94 -8.83
C VAL A 324 8.29 -22.67 -9.85
N CYS A 325 9.62 -22.59 -9.70
CA CYS A 325 10.56 -23.31 -10.54
C CYS A 325 10.35 -24.82 -10.45
N ASP A 326 10.24 -25.38 -9.25
CA ASP A 326 10.00 -26.81 -9.07
C ASP A 326 8.68 -27.25 -9.73
N LEU A 327 7.61 -26.48 -9.56
CA LEU A 327 6.32 -26.78 -10.17
C LEU A 327 6.39 -26.79 -11.71
N PHE A 328 7.18 -25.89 -12.29
CA PHE A 328 7.31 -25.73 -13.75
C PHE A 328 8.34 -26.66 -14.41
N LYS A 329 9.21 -27.34 -13.65
CA LYS A 329 10.20 -28.32 -14.18
C LYS A 329 9.54 -29.55 -14.80
N ASP A 330 8.43 -30.00 -14.26
CA ASP A 330 7.78 -31.27 -14.65
C ASP A 330 6.75 -31.10 -15.78
N ILE A 331 6.72 -29.93 -16.42
CA ILE A 331 5.81 -29.66 -17.53
C ILE A 331 6.63 -29.72 -18.81
N SER A 332 6.25 -30.63 -19.72
CA SER A 332 6.81 -30.61 -21.07
C SER A 332 6.52 -29.26 -21.74
N GLN A 333 7.40 -28.78 -22.62
CA GLN A 333 7.13 -27.57 -23.40
C GLN A 333 5.80 -27.64 -24.17
N ALA A 334 5.33 -28.84 -24.52
CA ALA A 334 4.02 -29.05 -25.16
C ALA A 334 2.81 -28.88 -24.21
N GLN A 335 3.00 -29.08 -22.90
CA GLN A 335 1.97 -28.88 -21.87
C GLN A 335 1.98 -27.45 -21.30
N ARG A 336 3.11 -26.73 -21.40
CA ARG A 336 3.09 -25.28 -21.36
C ARG A 336 2.42 -24.86 -22.66
N SER A 337 1.15 -24.48 -22.66
CA SER A 337 0.54 -23.96 -23.88
C SER A 337 1.24 -22.65 -24.23
N GLU A 338 2.34 -22.73 -24.97
CA GLU A 338 3.24 -21.61 -25.25
C GLU A 338 2.47 -20.52 -25.98
N ALA A 339 1.57 -20.92 -26.88
CA ALA A 339 0.64 -20.02 -27.55
C ALA A 339 -0.25 -19.25 -26.55
N ASP A 340 -0.83 -19.93 -25.54
CA ASP A 340 -1.67 -19.27 -24.53
C ASP A 340 -0.84 -18.34 -23.63
N VAL A 341 0.35 -18.74 -23.22
CA VAL A 341 1.25 -17.91 -22.40
C VAL A 341 1.69 -16.67 -23.18
N ARG A 342 1.99 -16.81 -24.48
CA ARG A 342 2.34 -15.68 -25.35
C ARG A 342 1.17 -14.74 -25.56
N ALA A 343 -0.04 -15.27 -25.78
CA ALA A 343 -1.25 -14.46 -25.92
C ALA A 343 -1.55 -13.69 -24.62
N TRP A 344 -1.48 -14.37 -23.48
CA TRP A 344 -1.61 -13.77 -22.15
C TRP A 344 -0.56 -12.67 -21.90
N ALA A 345 0.71 -12.94 -22.19
CA ALA A 345 1.79 -11.97 -22.00
C ALA A 345 1.69 -10.77 -22.94
N LYS A 346 1.21 -10.96 -24.18
CA LYS A 346 0.97 -9.87 -25.14
C LYS A 346 0.00 -8.84 -24.57
N GLU A 347 -1.11 -9.28 -23.99
CA GLU A 347 -2.12 -8.38 -23.41
C GLU A 347 -1.60 -7.69 -22.14
N LEU A 348 -0.88 -8.41 -21.28
CA LEU A 348 -0.29 -7.83 -20.08
C LEU A 348 0.85 -6.84 -20.39
N HIS A 349 1.69 -7.14 -21.37
CA HIS A 349 2.74 -6.22 -21.84
C HIS A 349 2.17 -4.88 -22.31
N PHE A 350 1.01 -4.92 -22.97
CA PHE A 350 0.32 -3.70 -23.41
C PHE A 350 -0.25 -2.90 -22.22
N LEU A 351 -0.77 -3.57 -21.19
CA LEU A 351 -1.49 -2.93 -20.08
C LEU A 351 -0.58 -2.52 -18.91
N ILE A 352 0.52 -3.24 -18.69
CA ILE A 352 1.37 -3.10 -17.50
C ILE A 352 2.79 -2.72 -17.96
N PRO A 353 3.22 -1.46 -17.70
CA PRO A 353 4.57 -1.03 -18.05
C PRO A 353 5.64 -1.96 -17.47
N GLY A 354 6.64 -2.32 -18.27
CA GLY A 354 7.73 -3.21 -17.85
C GLY A 354 7.39 -4.69 -17.73
N PHE A 355 6.15 -5.11 -18.04
CA PHE A 355 5.81 -6.53 -18.11
C PHE A 355 6.47 -7.18 -19.35
N PRO A 356 7.01 -8.41 -19.27
CA PRO A 356 7.69 -9.05 -20.41
C PRO A 356 6.81 -9.24 -21.63
N GLY A 357 7.36 -9.00 -22.82
CA GLY A 357 6.67 -9.24 -24.08
C GLY A 357 6.43 -10.73 -24.39
N PRO A 358 5.63 -11.06 -25.42
CA PRO A 358 5.30 -12.44 -25.77
C PRO A 358 6.54 -13.30 -26.12
N ASP A 359 7.59 -12.72 -26.70
CA ASP A 359 8.83 -13.46 -26.98
C ASP A 359 9.77 -13.54 -25.79
N GLU A 360 9.64 -12.63 -24.82
CA GLU A 360 10.49 -12.55 -23.65
C GLU A 360 10.01 -13.50 -22.55
N ILE A 361 8.69 -13.61 -22.36
CA ILE A 361 8.09 -14.41 -21.28
C ILE A 361 8.50 -15.89 -21.31
N ILE A 362 8.79 -16.42 -22.50
CA ILE A 362 9.16 -17.83 -22.71
C ILE A 362 10.67 -18.09 -22.61
N LYS A 363 11.50 -17.04 -22.44
CA LYS A 363 12.96 -17.17 -22.38
C LYS A 363 13.43 -17.44 -20.95
N GLY A 364 14.35 -18.39 -20.79
CA GLY A 364 14.99 -18.67 -19.51
C GLY A 364 13.98 -18.95 -18.40
N ASP A 365 14.10 -18.23 -17.29
CA ASP A 365 13.23 -18.30 -16.12
C ASP A 365 12.23 -17.12 -16.04
N THR A 366 11.96 -16.43 -17.16
CA THR A 366 11.16 -15.19 -17.16
C THR A 366 9.72 -15.44 -16.69
N LEU A 367 9.05 -16.50 -17.15
CA LEU A 367 7.71 -16.86 -16.70
C LEU A 367 7.69 -17.16 -15.20
N GLU A 368 8.67 -17.94 -14.73
CA GLU A 368 8.86 -18.29 -13.33
C GLU A 368 8.97 -17.00 -12.49
N ARG A 369 9.82 -16.06 -12.90
CA ARG A 369 10.00 -14.75 -12.23
C ARG A 369 8.75 -13.89 -12.22
N VAL A 370 8.00 -13.85 -13.32
CA VAL A 370 6.73 -13.13 -13.42
C VAL A 370 5.72 -13.68 -12.41
N VAL A 371 5.54 -15.00 -12.41
CA VAL A 371 4.61 -15.70 -11.52
C VAL A 371 5.02 -15.49 -10.05
N THR A 372 6.30 -15.67 -9.74
CA THR A 372 6.83 -15.45 -8.40
C THR A 372 6.62 -14.02 -7.94
N SER A 373 6.93 -13.03 -8.78
CA SER A 373 6.83 -11.61 -8.40
C SER A 373 5.38 -11.18 -8.21
N PHE A 374 4.44 -11.72 -9.01
CA PHE A 374 3.02 -11.55 -8.77
C PHE A 374 2.60 -12.15 -7.41
N ILE A 375 2.89 -13.43 -7.16
CA ILE A 375 2.53 -14.10 -5.90
C ILE A 375 3.14 -13.37 -4.72
N HIS A 376 4.43 -13.05 -4.76
CA HIS A 376 5.15 -12.34 -3.71
C HIS A 376 4.52 -10.97 -3.40
N ASN A 377 4.18 -10.19 -4.43
CA ASN A 377 3.57 -8.86 -4.27
C ASN A 377 2.23 -8.97 -3.52
N VAL A 378 1.29 -9.78 -4.03
CA VAL A 378 -0.06 -9.89 -3.47
C VAL A 378 -0.13 -10.65 -2.15
N THR A 379 0.96 -11.31 -1.74
CA THR A 379 1.05 -12.06 -0.48
C THR A 379 1.93 -11.34 0.53
N VAL A 380 3.24 -11.53 0.43
CA VAL A 380 4.26 -11.16 1.43
C VAL A 380 4.41 -9.65 1.48
N GLU A 381 4.68 -9.00 0.36
CA GLU A 381 4.90 -7.56 0.32
C GLU A 381 3.68 -6.80 0.82
N HIS A 382 2.52 -7.02 0.20
CA HIS A 382 1.27 -6.38 0.58
C HIS A 382 0.91 -6.62 2.07
N SER A 383 1.01 -7.86 2.55
CA SER A 383 0.67 -8.15 3.95
C SER A 383 1.65 -7.50 4.93
N SER A 384 2.94 -7.51 4.61
CA SER A 384 3.97 -6.90 5.44
C SER A 384 3.82 -5.38 5.53
N ASP A 385 3.45 -4.71 4.42
CA ASP A 385 3.17 -3.27 4.40
C ASP A 385 2.08 -2.92 5.42
N HIS A 386 0.94 -3.61 5.33
CA HIS A 386 -0.19 -3.42 6.23
C HIS A 386 0.16 -3.73 7.68
N TYR A 387 0.77 -4.88 7.94
CA TYR A 387 1.08 -5.30 9.31
C TYR A 387 2.06 -4.32 9.96
N ASN A 388 3.17 -4.03 9.28
CA ASN A 388 4.20 -3.17 9.81
C ASN A 388 3.69 -1.73 10.01
N TYR A 389 2.99 -1.14 9.04
CA TYR A 389 2.39 0.18 9.22
C TYR A 389 1.36 0.22 10.36
N SER A 390 0.52 -0.80 10.49
CA SER A 390 -0.51 -0.85 11.55
C SER A 390 0.07 -1.04 12.95
N SER A 391 1.33 -1.50 13.06
CA SER A 391 2.00 -1.71 14.35
C SER A 391 2.43 -0.43 15.07
N PHE A 392 2.59 0.68 14.34
CA PHE A 392 2.99 1.95 14.93
C PHE A 392 1.90 2.57 15.80
N ALA A 393 2.30 3.37 16.79
CA ALA A 393 1.36 4.18 17.53
C ALA A 393 0.81 5.31 16.64
N ARG A 394 -0.49 5.60 16.75
CA ARG A 394 -1.14 6.63 15.93
C ARG A 394 -0.67 8.04 16.29
N ASP A 395 -0.18 8.24 17.51
CA ASP A 395 0.48 9.44 17.97
C ASP A 395 1.99 9.47 17.66
N GLN A 396 2.53 8.53 16.89
CA GLN A 396 3.91 8.56 16.39
C GLN A 396 4.00 8.80 14.88
N LEU A 397 3.09 8.22 14.09
CA LEU A 397 3.01 8.42 12.65
C LEU A 397 1.75 9.21 12.30
N PRO A 398 1.84 10.55 12.24
CA PRO A 398 0.67 11.39 12.00
C PRO A 398 0.11 11.19 10.58
N LEU A 399 -1.21 11.24 10.45
CA LEU A 399 -1.85 11.60 9.17
C LEU A 399 -2.29 13.05 9.14
N ARG A 400 -2.53 13.66 10.31
CA ARG A 400 -3.11 15.00 10.45
C ARG A 400 -2.42 15.78 11.54
N VAL A 401 -1.58 16.75 11.16
CA VAL A 401 -0.95 17.67 12.10
C VAL A 401 -1.71 19.00 12.07
N ARG A 402 -2.20 19.47 13.22
CA ARG A 402 -3.08 20.68 13.36
C ARG A 402 -2.32 21.98 13.54
N LYS A 403 -1.12 22.03 12.98
CA LYS A 403 -0.06 22.89 13.46
C LYS A 403 0.91 23.15 12.30
N ALA A 404 1.12 24.42 12.00
CA ALA A 404 1.92 24.86 10.86
C ALA A 404 3.39 25.07 11.23
N LEU A 405 4.28 25.03 10.23
CA LEU A 405 5.72 25.17 10.40
C LEU A 405 6.14 26.57 10.89
N ASP A 406 5.38 27.59 10.55
CA ASP A 406 5.64 29.01 10.82
C ASP A 406 5.23 29.46 12.24
N ASP A 407 4.66 28.57 13.06
CA ASP A 407 4.35 28.84 14.47
C ASP A 407 5.66 29.05 15.29
N HIS A 408 6.05 30.32 15.46
CA HIS A 408 7.27 30.73 16.18
C HIS A 408 7.30 30.30 17.66
N HIS A 409 6.16 29.92 18.23
CA HIS A 409 6.03 29.38 19.58
C HIS A 409 5.67 27.90 19.55
N TRP A 410 6.45 27.13 18.79
CA TRP A 410 6.20 25.70 18.61
C TRP A 410 6.23 24.90 19.91
N SER A 411 5.15 24.15 20.14
CA SER A 411 5.09 23.04 21.09
C SER A 411 4.26 21.89 20.49
N PHE A 412 4.40 20.68 21.03
CA PHE A 412 3.54 19.55 20.63
C PHE A 412 2.09 19.71 21.13
N GLU A 413 1.82 20.69 21.99
CA GLU A 413 0.51 20.90 22.57
C GLU A 413 -0.52 21.24 21.48
N GLY A 414 -1.58 20.42 21.40
CA GLY A 414 -2.64 20.61 20.41
C GLY A 414 -2.24 20.29 18.97
N SER A 415 -1.10 19.61 18.76
CA SER A 415 -0.68 19.12 17.44
C SER A 415 -1.58 18.02 16.89
N LEU A 416 -2.36 17.36 17.76
CA LEU A 416 -3.29 16.28 17.46
C LEU A 416 -4.66 16.58 18.09
N SER A 417 -5.76 16.36 17.37
CA SER A 417 -7.08 16.34 18.01
C SER A 417 -7.50 14.92 18.35
N GLY A 418 -8.34 14.77 19.38
CA GLY A 418 -8.95 13.47 19.71
C GLY A 418 -9.76 12.90 18.54
N GLU A 419 -10.45 13.76 17.78
CA GLU A 419 -11.16 13.34 16.57
C GLU A 419 -10.22 12.76 15.51
N ASP A 420 -9.10 13.43 15.23
CA ASP A 420 -8.12 12.94 14.24
C ASP A 420 -7.50 11.62 14.70
N TYR A 421 -7.22 11.47 15.99
CA TYR A 421 -6.76 10.20 16.57
C TYR A 421 -7.80 9.09 16.39
N ALA A 422 -9.07 9.34 16.73
CA ALA A 422 -10.15 8.36 16.59
C ALA A 422 -10.38 7.95 15.13
N ARG A 423 -10.36 8.90 14.19
CA ARG A 423 -10.45 8.64 12.76
C ARG A 423 -9.32 7.74 12.29
N HIS A 424 -8.09 8.02 12.73
CA HIS A 424 -6.91 7.23 12.37
C HIS A 424 -6.94 5.83 12.98
N GLU A 425 -7.33 5.68 14.24
CA GLU A 425 -7.49 4.36 14.87
C GLU A 425 -8.57 3.54 14.16
N LEU A 426 -9.73 4.14 13.91
CA LEU A 426 -10.84 3.43 13.26
C LEU A 426 -10.48 3.03 11.82
N ALA A 427 -9.81 3.93 11.08
CA ALA A 427 -9.29 3.61 9.75
C ALA A 427 -8.25 2.49 9.81
N THR A 428 -7.38 2.48 10.82
CA THR A 428 -6.41 1.40 11.04
C THR A 428 -7.11 0.06 11.22
N LYS A 429 -8.10 -0.03 12.10
CA LYS A 429 -8.81 -1.31 12.33
C LYS A 429 -9.65 -1.79 11.17
N MET A 430 -10.12 -0.87 10.33
CA MET A 430 -10.89 -1.21 9.15
C MET A 430 -9.96 -1.60 8.01
N TYR A 431 -9.11 -0.67 7.56
CA TYR A 431 -8.42 -0.74 6.28
C TYR A 431 -6.93 -1.06 6.42
N PHE A 432 -6.22 -0.53 7.43
CA PHE A 432 -4.76 -0.62 7.43
C PHE A 432 -4.22 -1.85 8.15
N GLN A 433 -4.92 -2.37 9.16
CA GLN A 433 -4.54 -3.57 9.89
C GLN A 433 -4.89 -4.82 9.10
N THR A 434 -3.97 -5.79 9.07
CA THR A 434 -4.21 -7.09 8.43
C THR A 434 -5.40 -7.82 9.06
N SER A 435 -6.32 -8.30 8.23
CA SER A 435 -7.37 -9.24 8.62
C SER A 435 -7.43 -10.40 7.64
N THR A 436 -6.48 -11.31 7.79
CA THR A 436 -6.25 -12.42 6.87
C THR A 436 -7.48 -13.35 6.84
N LEU A 437 -8.13 -13.48 5.69
CA LEU A 437 -9.23 -14.43 5.48
C LEU A 437 -8.68 -15.81 5.09
N ILE A 438 -7.74 -15.81 4.15
CA ILE A 438 -6.97 -16.99 3.75
C ILE A 438 -5.49 -16.65 3.87
N SER A 439 -4.73 -17.38 4.68
CA SER A 439 -3.29 -17.17 4.78
C SER A 439 -2.54 -17.90 3.66
N LEU A 440 -1.32 -17.44 3.34
CA LEU A 440 -0.47 -18.07 2.34
C LEU A 440 -0.23 -19.55 2.63
N THR A 441 -0.08 -19.91 3.91
CA THR A 441 0.10 -21.31 4.35
C THR A 441 -1.16 -22.17 4.31
N GLN A 442 -2.32 -21.55 4.07
CA GLN A 442 -3.63 -22.20 3.95
C GLN A 442 -4.12 -22.25 2.51
N VAL A 443 -3.34 -21.72 1.56
CA VAL A 443 -3.69 -21.76 0.14
C VAL A 443 -3.85 -23.20 -0.30
N LYS A 444 -4.94 -23.45 -1.04
CA LYS A 444 -5.19 -24.73 -1.68
C LYS A 444 -5.13 -24.50 -3.19
N TYR A 445 -4.25 -25.24 -3.84
CA TYR A 445 -4.16 -25.27 -5.29
C TYR A 445 -4.94 -26.49 -5.80
N ASP A 446 -5.70 -26.30 -6.86
CA ASP A 446 -6.43 -27.37 -7.55
C ASP A 446 -5.49 -28.16 -8.47
N PHE A 447 -4.44 -28.73 -7.89
CA PHE A 447 -3.48 -29.57 -8.61
C PHE A 447 -3.81 -31.05 -8.46
N GLU A 448 -3.40 -31.82 -9.46
CA GLU A 448 -3.34 -33.27 -9.38
C GLU A 448 -2.46 -33.75 -8.22
N ALA A 449 -2.71 -34.95 -7.72
CA ALA A 449 -2.05 -35.51 -6.54
C ALA A 449 -0.51 -35.49 -6.61
N SER A 450 0.07 -35.69 -7.80
CA SER A 450 1.52 -35.67 -8.02
C SER A 450 2.16 -34.31 -7.67
N LYS A 451 1.43 -33.20 -7.84
CA LYS A 451 1.90 -31.84 -7.57
C LYS A 451 1.54 -31.36 -6.16
N GLN A 452 0.64 -32.04 -5.45
CA GLN A 452 0.28 -31.69 -4.06
C GLN A 452 1.45 -31.89 -3.08
N MET A 453 2.38 -32.80 -3.35
CA MET A 453 3.61 -32.91 -2.56
C MET A 453 4.47 -31.64 -2.66
N LYS A 454 4.56 -31.02 -3.85
CA LYS A 454 5.31 -29.77 -4.04
C LYS A 454 4.70 -28.61 -3.25
N VAL A 455 3.37 -28.55 -3.19
CA VAL A 455 2.64 -27.59 -2.33
C VAL A 455 2.95 -27.82 -0.85
N SER A 456 3.02 -29.09 -0.43
CA SER A 456 3.35 -29.45 0.95
C SER A 456 4.77 -29.05 1.33
N HIS A 457 5.74 -29.25 0.41
CA HIS A 457 7.11 -28.77 0.56
C HIS A 457 7.18 -27.25 0.59
N PHE A 458 6.43 -26.54 -0.27
CA PHE A 458 6.36 -25.09 -0.23
C PHE A 458 5.89 -24.57 1.13
N HIS A 459 4.78 -25.11 1.66
CA HIS A 459 4.29 -24.74 2.99
C HIS A 459 5.28 -25.09 4.10
N HIS A 460 6.04 -26.20 3.97
CA HIS A 460 7.10 -26.53 4.90
C HIS A 460 8.24 -25.50 4.84
N ASN A 461 8.74 -25.17 3.65
CA ASN A 461 9.82 -24.21 3.44
C ASN A 461 9.46 -22.81 3.96
N LEU A 462 8.21 -22.36 3.77
CA LEU A 462 7.74 -21.11 4.38
C LEU A 462 7.84 -21.13 5.91
N ARG A 463 7.50 -22.26 6.55
CA ARG A 463 7.57 -22.41 8.02
C ARG A 463 9.00 -22.56 8.53
N GLU A 464 9.88 -23.20 7.76
CA GLU A 464 11.31 -23.27 8.09
C GLU A 464 11.95 -21.88 8.00
N LEU A 465 11.68 -21.13 6.92
CA LEU A 465 12.13 -19.75 6.79
C LEU A 465 11.65 -18.90 7.98
N ASP A 466 10.34 -18.86 8.25
CA ASP A 466 9.77 -18.04 9.33
C ASP A 466 10.36 -18.38 10.71
N ARG A 467 10.64 -19.66 10.99
CA ARG A 467 11.33 -20.10 12.21
C ARG A 467 12.78 -19.64 12.28
N GLY A 468 13.47 -19.60 11.14
CA GLY A 468 14.87 -19.17 11.03
C GLY A 468 15.07 -17.66 11.08
N LEU A 469 14.01 -16.85 10.87
CA LEU A 469 14.12 -15.39 10.93
C LEU A 469 14.48 -14.91 12.33
N THR A 470 15.49 -14.03 12.41
CA THR A 470 15.80 -13.27 13.61
C THR A 470 14.70 -12.25 13.90
N PRO A 471 14.58 -11.75 15.15
CA PRO A 471 13.58 -10.73 15.49
C PRO A 471 13.65 -9.47 14.61
N GLN A 472 14.86 -9.09 14.16
CA GLN A 472 15.08 -7.90 13.32
C GLN A 472 14.62 -8.10 11.87
N LEU A 473 14.49 -9.35 11.42
CA LEU A 473 14.01 -9.69 10.07
C LEU A 473 12.53 -10.09 10.06
N ARG A 474 11.85 -10.12 11.21
CA ARG A 474 10.45 -10.56 11.30
C ARG A 474 9.48 -9.37 11.28
N PHE A 475 9.03 -8.99 10.09
CA PHE A 475 8.12 -7.86 9.91
C PHE A 475 6.63 -8.19 9.99
N ILE A 476 6.27 -9.47 9.83
CA ILE A 476 4.91 -9.99 9.99
C ILE A 476 5.01 -11.47 10.38
N PRO A 477 4.14 -11.99 11.28
CA PRO A 477 4.09 -13.42 11.52
C PRO A 477 3.52 -14.16 10.30
N LEU A 478 4.09 -15.32 9.94
CA LEU A 478 3.64 -16.10 8.77
C LEU A 478 2.13 -16.37 8.72
N ALA A 479 1.48 -16.58 9.87
CA ALA A 479 0.03 -16.81 9.95
C ALA A 479 -0.81 -15.62 9.46
N HIS A 480 -0.24 -14.41 9.47
CA HIS A 480 -0.89 -13.18 9.02
C HIS A 480 -0.58 -12.85 7.55
N ILE A 481 0.39 -13.53 6.92
CA ILE A 481 0.65 -13.33 5.49
C ILE A 481 -0.53 -13.90 4.70
N ALA A 482 -1.23 -13.02 3.98
CA ALA A 482 -2.38 -13.36 3.15
C ALA A 482 -1.98 -14.14 1.90
N SER A 483 -2.94 -14.88 1.33
CA SER A 483 -2.80 -15.47 0.01
C SER A 483 -2.93 -14.48 -1.14
N SER A 484 -3.45 -13.29 -0.90
CA SER A 484 -3.88 -12.30 -1.90
C SER A 484 -4.15 -10.95 -1.24
N ILE A 485 -4.43 -9.94 -2.05
CA ILE A 485 -4.92 -8.63 -1.58
C ILE A 485 -6.37 -8.77 -1.11
N GLN A 486 -6.60 -8.76 0.22
CA GLN A 486 -7.90 -9.14 0.80
C GLN A 486 -8.36 -8.35 2.04
N PHE A 487 -7.72 -7.24 2.42
CA PHE A 487 -8.13 -6.46 3.60
C PHE A 487 -8.20 -4.95 3.41
#